data_AF-A0A323V2I2-F1
#
_entry.id   AF-A0A323V2I2-F1
#
_cell.length_a   1.000
_cell.length_b   1.000
_cell.length_c   1.000
_cell.angle_alpha   90.00
_cell.angle_beta   90.00
_cell.angle_gamma   90.00
#
_symmetry.space_group_name_H-M   'P 1'
#
loop_
_entity.id
_entity.type
_entity.pdbx_description
1 polymer ?
#
loop_
_entity_poly.entity_id
_entity_poly.type
_entity_poly.pdbx_seq_one_letter_code
_entity_poly.pdbx_strand_id
1 'polypeptide(L)'
;MAQGAFFLQRLNDHIRYLNNIEATLAGRGDFTGCPHTACKLGSWMHGTGMQEVATCGDDATNIFKQLFGPHEAFHEASHRALALKEKGDLEGAEQAVTEMHRLSFQLVNLLIELDKAGTQSSRSPK
;
A
#
# COMPACT_ATOMS: atom_id res chain seq x y z
N MET A 1 -12.50 -14.83 14.29
CA MET A 1 -11.41 -13.85 14.59
C MET A 1 -11.75 -12.55 13.90
N ALA A 2 -11.62 -11.41 14.56
CA ALA A 2 -12.09 -10.12 14.07
C ALA A 2 -11.31 -9.67 12.82
N GLN A 3 -11.90 -9.87 11.64
CA GLN A 3 -11.30 -9.52 10.34
C GLN A 3 -11.04 -8.01 10.18
N GLY A 4 -11.73 -7.15 10.94
CA GLY A 4 -11.50 -5.69 10.90
C GLY A 4 -10.14 -5.23 11.44
N ALA A 5 -9.56 -5.93 12.43
CA ALA A 5 -8.22 -5.58 12.91
C ALA A 5 -7.13 -5.98 11.89
N PHE A 6 -7.46 -6.88 10.96
CA PHE A 6 -6.51 -7.48 10.05
C PHE A 6 -6.13 -6.54 8.90
N PHE A 7 -7.10 -5.94 8.20
CA PHE A 7 -6.81 -5.03 7.09
C PHE A 7 -6.23 -3.69 7.57
N LEU A 8 -6.59 -3.26 8.78
CA LEU A 8 -5.95 -2.11 9.43
C LEU A 8 -4.45 -2.34 9.70
N GLN A 9 -4.02 -3.57 9.97
CA GLN A 9 -2.59 -3.88 10.07
C GLN A 9 -1.90 -3.73 8.71
N ARG A 10 -2.54 -4.12 7.61
CA ARG A 10 -2.01 -3.97 6.24
C ARG A 10 -1.89 -2.50 5.84
N LEU A 11 -2.86 -1.69 6.24
CA LEU A 11 -2.78 -0.24 6.13
C LEU A 11 -1.61 0.33 6.93
N ASN A 12 -1.42 -0.09 8.19
CA ASN A 12 -0.28 0.36 8.99
C ASN A 12 1.07 -0.01 8.36
N ASP A 13 1.19 -1.22 7.82
CA ASP A 13 2.39 -1.68 7.12
C ASP A 13 2.75 -0.75 5.94
N HIS A 14 1.76 -0.33 5.16
CA HIS A 14 1.93 0.63 4.06
C HIS A 14 2.33 2.03 4.54
N ILE A 15 1.62 2.57 5.53
CA ILE A 15 1.91 3.92 6.07
C ILE A 15 3.32 3.99 6.67
N ARG A 16 3.78 2.92 7.32
CA ARG A 16 5.16 2.86 7.82
C ARG A 16 6.19 2.91 6.69
N TYR A 17 5.93 2.24 5.57
CA TYR A 17 6.81 2.32 4.40
C TYR A 17 6.85 3.75 3.83
N LEU A 18 5.67 4.36 3.62
CA LEU A 18 5.57 5.75 3.14
C LEU A 18 6.36 6.71 4.04
N ASN A 19 6.16 6.65 5.36
CA ASN A 19 6.86 7.52 6.31
C ASN A 19 8.38 7.38 6.25
N ASN A 20 8.90 6.17 5.99
CA ASN A 20 10.34 5.93 5.86
C ASN A 20 10.89 6.56 4.57
N ILE A 21 10.15 6.47 3.46
CA ILE A 21 10.51 7.14 2.20
C ILE A 21 10.51 8.66 2.40
N GLU A 22 9.48 9.23 3.01
CA GLU A 22 9.38 10.66 3.30
C GLU A 22 10.51 11.14 4.23
N ALA A 23 10.84 10.36 5.26
CA ALA A 23 11.96 10.68 6.14
C ALA A 23 13.28 10.76 5.35
N THR A 24 13.51 9.83 4.43
CA THR A 24 14.72 9.80 3.58
C THR A 24 14.74 10.98 2.61
N LEU A 25 13.63 11.28 1.94
CA LEU A 25 13.50 12.44 1.05
C LEU A 25 13.70 13.78 1.78
N ALA A 26 13.33 13.83 3.06
CA ALA A 26 13.56 14.98 3.95
C ALA A 26 14.98 15.02 4.54
N GLY A 27 15.87 14.07 4.22
CA GLY A 27 17.22 13.99 4.77
C GLY A 27 17.27 13.59 6.25
N ARG A 28 16.20 12.96 6.76
CA ARG A 28 16.06 12.51 8.16
C ARG A 28 16.14 10.98 8.30
N GLY A 29 16.53 10.27 7.24
CA GLY A 29 16.64 8.82 7.22
C GLY A 29 17.49 8.33 6.03
N ASP A 30 17.72 7.02 5.99
CA ASP A 30 18.59 6.33 5.03
C ASP A 30 17.88 5.17 4.30
N PHE A 31 16.54 5.15 4.38
CA PHE A 31 15.75 4.08 3.80
C PHE A 31 15.62 4.23 2.28
N THR A 32 16.20 3.29 1.54
CA THR A 32 16.24 3.31 0.06
C THR A 32 15.05 2.64 -0.62
N GLY A 33 14.03 2.23 0.14
CA GLY A 33 12.91 1.46 -0.39
C GLY A 33 13.24 -0.01 -0.64
N CYS A 34 12.22 -0.77 -1.05
CA CYS A 34 12.36 -2.14 -1.53
C CYS A 34 11.41 -2.40 -2.73
N PRO A 35 11.58 -3.52 -3.46
CA PRO A 35 10.61 -3.93 -4.47
C PRO A 35 9.20 -4.07 -3.89
N HIS A 36 8.17 -3.81 -4.71
CA HIS A 36 6.78 -3.86 -4.25
C HIS A 36 6.43 -5.22 -3.63
N THR A 37 6.94 -6.33 -4.17
CA THR A 37 6.71 -7.68 -3.63
C THR A 37 7.39 -7.96 -2.29
N ALA A 38 8.42 -7.19 -1.93
CA ALA A 38 9.25 -7.41 -0.74
C ALA A 38 8.85 -6.55 0.46
N CYS A 39 7.95 -5.57 0.29
CA CYS A 39 7.40 -4.83 1.41
C CYS A 39 6.41 -5.71 2.18
N LYS A 40 6.09 -5.38 3.45
CA LYS A 40 5.18 -6.20 4.27
C LYS A 40 3.80 -6.38 3.64
N LEU A 41 3.25 -5.30 3.06
CA LEU A 41 1.98 -5.34 2.35
C LEU A 41 2.09 -6.22 1.10
N GLY A 42 3.10 -6.01 0.26
CA GLY A 42 3.31 -6.80 -0.95
C GLY A 42 3.61 -8.27 -0.70
N SER A 43 4.39 -8.58 0.34
CA SER A 43 4.68 -9.97 0.74
C SER A 43 3.39 -10.69 1.11
N TRP A 44 2.46 -9.99 1.76
CA TRP A 44 1.13 -10.51 2.03
C TRP A 44 0.30 -10.63 0.75
N MET A 45 0.25 -9.60 -0.10
CA MET A 45 -0.54 -9.60 -1.34
C MET A 45 -0.16 -10.75 -2.29
N HIS A 46 1.14 -11.00 -2.45
CA HIS A 46 1.67 -12.07 -3.30
C HIS A 46 1.78 -13.43 -2.58
N GLY A 47 1.60 -13.45 -1.26
CA GLY A 47 1.61 -14.64 -0.42
C GLY A 47 0.20 -15.11 -0.07
N THR A 48 -0.15 -14.99 1.21
CA THR A 48 -1.42 -15.53 1.75
C THR A 48 -2.64 -14.65 1.48
N GLY A 49 -2.46 -13.41 1.00
CA GLY A 49 -3.52 -12.42 0.91
C GLY A 49 -4.73 -12.84 0.09
N MET A 50 -4.52 -13.48 -1.06
CA MET A 50 -5.63 -13.97 -1.88
C MET A 50 -6.45 -15.05 -1.15
N GLN A 51 -5.78 -15.97 -0.45
CA GLN A 51 -6.46 -17.05 0.27
C GLN A 51 -7.27 -16.50 1.45
N GLU A 52 -6.72 -15.54 2.17
CA GLU A 52 -7.38 -14.90 3.31
C GLU A 52 -8.57 -14.05 2.85
N VAL A 53 -8.41 -13.24 1.80
CA VAL A 53 -9.48 -12.40 1.27
C VAL A 53 -10.59 -13.22 0.61
N ALA A 54 -10.28 -14.36 -0.01
CA ALA A 54 -11.29 -15.24 -0.60
C ALA A 54 -12.32 -15.73 0.44
N THR A 55 -11.95 -15.82 1.71
CA THR A 55 -12.88 -16.16 2.80
C THR A 55 -13.90 -15.06 3.12
N CYS A 56 -13.67 -13.84 2.61
CA CYS A 56 -14.53 -12.67 2.79
C CYS A 56 -15.53 -12.45 1.64
N GLY A 57 -15.51 -13.28 0.60
CA GLY A 57 -16.44 -13.21 -0.54
C GLY A 57 -15.88 -12.50 -1.78
N ASP A 58 -16.68 -12.52 -2.85
CA ASP A 58 -16.26 -12.07 -4.19
C ASP A 58 -15.99 -10.56 -4.25
N ASP A 59 -16.78 -9.75 -3.55
CA ASP A 59 -16.60 -8.29 -3.49
C ASP A 59 -15.24 -7.92 -2.89
N ALA A 60 -14.89 -8.52 -1.76
CA ALA A 60 -13.58 -8.34 -1.11
C ALA A 60 -12.44 -8.80 -2.04
N THR A 61 -12.64 -9.93 -2.73
CA THR A 61 -11.67 -10.46 -3.70
C THR A 61 -11.45 -9.49 -4.87
N ASN A 62 -12.51 -8.86 -5.37
CA ASN A 62 -12.42 -7.89 -6.45
C ASN A 62 -11.70 -6.60 -6.02
N ILE A 63 -11.97 -6.10 -4.81
CA ILE A 63 -11.27 -4.94 -4.24
C ILE A 63 -9.78 -5.26 -4.04
N PHE A 64 -9.46 -6.45 -3.52
CA PHE A 64 -8.08 -6.87 -3.31
C PHE A 64 -7.26 -6.91 -4.60
N LYS A 65 -7.85 -7.40 -5.71
CA LYS A 65 -7.18 -7.38 -7.02
C LYS A 65 -6.86 -5.97 -7.51
N GLN A 66 -7.68 -4.98 -7.15
CA GLN A 66 -7.44 -3.57 -7.52
C GLN A 66 -6.26 -2.95 -6.77
N LEU A 67 -5.76 -3.56 -5.69
CA LEU A 67 -4.59 -3.05 -4.96
C LEU A 67 -3.29 -3.19 -5.77
N PHE A 68 -3.16 -4.21 -6.62
CA PHE A 68 -1.88 -4.56 -7.25
C PHE A 68 -1.32 -3.44 -8.13
N GLY A 69 -2.15 -2.88 -9.03
CA GLY A 69 -1.74 -1.80 -9.93
C GLY A 69 -1.22 -0.55 -9.20
N PRO A 70 -2.02 0.11 -8.34
CA PRO A 70 -1.56 1.30 -7.61
C PRO A 70 -0.42 0.99 -6.63
N HIS A 71 -0.30 -0.24 -6.13
CA HIS A 71 0.81 -0.63 -5.25
C HIS A 71 2.14 -0.70 -5.98
N GLU A 72 2.17 -1.33 -7.15
CA GLU A 72 3.35 -1.35 -8.01
C GLU A 72 3.75 0.06 -8.43
N ALA A 73 2.80 0.85 -8.93
CA ALA A 73 3.03 2.23 -9.35
C ALA A 73 3.52 3.12 -8.19
N PHE A 74 3.01 2.91 -6.97
CA PHE A 74 3.47 3.63 -5.78
C PHE A 74 4.96 3.40 -5.53
N HIS A 75 5.40 2.15 -5.58
CA HIS A 75 6.82 1.81 -5.41
C HIS A 75 7.69 2.41 -6.53
N GLU A 76 7.23 2.36 -7.78
CA GLU A 76 7.94 3.00 -8.90
C GLU A 76 8.10 4.51 -8.69
N ALA A 77 7.04 5.20 -8.23
CA ALA A 77 7.08 6.62 -7.92
C ALA A 77 8.02 6.93 -6.75
N SER A 78 7.99 6.13 -5.67
CA SER A 78 8.90 6.27 -4.53
C SER A 78 10.37 6.12 -4.93
N HIS A 79 10.69 5.08 -5.72
CA HIS A 79 12.06 4.83 -6.21
C HIS A 79 12.55 5.97 -7.11
N ARG A 80 11.66 6.48 -7.96
CA ARG A 80 11.95 7.63 -8.82
C ARG A 80 12.23 8.90 -7.99
N ALA A 81 11.41 9.16 -6.98
CA ALA A 81 11.60 10.32 -6.09
C ALA A 81 12.97 10.27 -5.39
N LEU A 82 13.35 9.11 -4.84
CA LEU A 82 14.64 8.92 -4.20
C LEU A 82 15.81 9.13 -5.18
N ALA A 83 15.74 8.54 -6.37
CA ALA A 83 16.78 8.65 -7.38
C ALA A 83 16.94 10.08 -7.93
N LEU A 84 15.85 10.82 -8.10
CA LEU A 84 15.89 12.22 -8.55
C LEU A 84 16.45 13.13 -7.45
N LYS A 85 16.06 12.88 -6.19
CA LYS A 85 16.61 13.59 -5.03
C LYS A 85 18.12 13.40 -4.91
N GLU A 86 18.62 12.18 -5.09
CA GLU A 86 20.05 11.86 -5.07
C GLU A 86 20.82 12.59 -6.19
N LYS A 87 20.21 12.75 -7.37
CA LYS A 87 20.78 13.48 -8.50
C LYS A 87 20.68 15.00 -8.37
N GLY A 88 20.04 15.52 -7.32
CA GLY A 88 19.80 16.94 -7.12
C GLY A 88 18.68 17.53 -7.99
N ASP A 89 17.91 16.70 -8.69
CA ASP A 89 16.73 17.11 -9.45
C ASP A 89 15.53 17.27 -8.51
N LEU A 90 15.44 18.45 -7.90
CA LEU A 90 14.41 18.75 -6.89
C LEU A 90 13.01 18.83 -7.49
N GLU A 91 12.87 19.40 -8.69
CA GLU A 91 11.58 19.53 -9.36
C GLU A 91 11.04 18.15 -9.77
N GLY A 92 11.88 17.33 -10.39
CA GLY A 92 11.51 15.96 -10.74
C GLY A 92 11.18 15.12 -9.51
N ALA A 93 11.93 15.29 -8.41
CA ALA A 93 11.64 14.61 -7.15
C ALA A 93 10.28 15.03 -6.58
N GLU A 94 9.93 16.32 -6.61
CA GLU A 94 8.65 16.82 -6.12
C GLU A 94 7.46 16.29 -6.94
N GLN A 95 7.59 16.21 -8.27
CA GLN A 95 6.59 15.60 -9.14
C GLN A 95 6.40 14.12 -8.81
N ALA A 96 7.49 13.38 -8.61
CA ALA A 96 7.44 11.98 -8.23
C ALA A 96 6.83 11.76 -6.84
N VAL A 97 7.09 12.65 -5.87
CA VAL A 97 6.46 12.65 -4.54
C VAL A 97 4.96 12.89 -4.63
N THR A 98 4.54 13.85 -5.45
CA THR A 98 3.11 14.16 -5.65
C THR A 98 2.36 12.94 -6.19
N GLU A 99 2.94 12.26 -7.18
CA GLU A 99 2.37 11.03 -7.72
C GLU A 99 2.36 9.89 -6.70
N MET A 100 3.45 9.73 -5.94
CA MET A 100 3.55 8.77 -4.84
C MET A 100 2.43 8.99 -3.80
N HIS A 101 2.15 10.24 -3.40
CA HIS A 101 1.06 10.54 -2.46
C HIS A 101 -0.32 10.26 -3.04
N ARG A 102 -0.54 10.58 -4.32
CA ARG A 102 -1.80 10.28 -5.01
C ARG A 102 -2.08 8.77 -5.05
N LEU A 103 -1.07 7.97 -5.40
CA LEU A 103 -1.16 6.50 -5.43
C LEU A 103 -1.32 5.93 -4.02
N SER A 104 -0.62 6.49 -3.03
CA SER A 104 -0.81 6.11 -1.63
C SER A 104 -2.23 6.36 -1.15
N PHE A 105 -2.82 7.52 -1.46
CA PHE A 105 -4.21 7.82 -1.12
C PHE A 105 -5.18 6.81 -1.76
N GLN A 106 -4.96 6.43 -3.02
CA GLN A 106 -5.74 5.39 -3.68
C GLN A 106 -5.62 4.03 -2.97
N LEU A 107 -4.41 3.61 -2.56
CA LEU A 107 -4.20 2.37 -1.82
C LEU A 107 -4.88 2.38 -0.45
N VAL A 108 -4.78 3.49 0.29
CA VAL A 108 -5.43 3.66 1.59
C VAL A 108 -6.94 3.49 1.45
N ASN A 109 -7.55 4.11 0.44
CA ASN A 109 -8.99 3.99 0.19
C ASN A 109 -9.40 2.54 -0.13
N LEU A 110 -8.67 1.87 -1.02
CA LEU A 110 -8.94 0.46 -1.36
C LEU A 110 -8.79 -0.47 -0.15
N LEU A 111 -7.81 -0.23 0.73
CA LEU A 111 -7.63 -1.01 1.97
C LEU A 111 -8.78 -0.77 2.96
N ILE A 112 -9.29 0.46 3.06
CA ILE A 112 -10.48 0.78 3.87
C ILE A 112 -11.74 0.15 3.27
N GLU A 113 -11.88 0.15 1.95
CA GLU A 113 -13.00 -0.53 1.28
C GLU A 113 -12.93 -2.05 1.46
N LEU A 114 -11.74 -2.63 1.38
CA LEU A 114 -11.52 -4.04 1.65
C LEU A 114 -11.88 -4.41 3.08
N ASP A 115 -11.52 -3.58 4.06
CA ASP A 115 -11.92 -3.74 5.45
C ASP A 115 -13.45 -3.72 5.64
N LYS A 116 -14.12 -2.74 5.00
CA LYS A 116 -15.58 -2.64 5.01
C LYS A 116 -16.25 -3.85 4.36
N ALA A 117 -15.72 -4.36 3.26
CA ALA A 117 -16.25 -5.53 2.57
C ALA A 117 -16.07 -6.80 3.43
N GLY A 118 -14.88 -6.98 4.02
CA GLY A 118 -14.58 -8.11 4.89
C GLY A 118 -15.42 -8.14 6.18
N THR A 119 -15.73 -6.97 6.74
CA THR A 119 -16.59 -6.87 7.94
C THR A 119 -18.07 -7.06 7.63
N GLN A 120 -18.56 -6.67 6.46
CA GLN A 120 -19.96 -6.85 6.05
C GLN A 120 -20.30 -8.32 5.74
N SER A 121 -19.40 -9.06 5.10
CA SER A 121 -19.61 -10.50 4.84
C SER A 121 -19.70 -11.35 6.11
N SER A 122 -19.18 -10.85 7.24
CA SER A 122 -19.30 -11.51 8.55
C SER A 122 -20.63 -11.28 9.26
N ARG A 123 -21.51 -10.41 8.74
CA ARG A 123 -22.76 -9.97 9.39
C ARG A 123 -24.06 -10.53 8.83
N SER A 124 -24.05 -11.38 7.79
CA SER A 124 -25.28 -12.04 7.34
C SER A 124 -25.67 -13.18 8.29
N PRO A 125 -26.76 -13.06 9.07
CA PRO A 125 -27.36 -14.19 9.76
C PRO A 125 -28.17 -15.00 8.74
N LYS A 126 -27.99 -16.33 8.75
CA LYS A 126 -28.95 -17.24 8.14
C LYS A 126 -30.16 -17.38 9.06
#